data_AF-A0A5M3MJC8-F1
#
_entry.id   AF-A0A5M3MJC8-F1
#
_cell.length_a   1.000
_cell.length_b   1.000
_cell.length_c   1.000
_cell.angle_alpha   90.00
_cell.angle_beta   90.00
_cell.angle_gamma   90.00
#
_symmetry.space_group_name_H-M   'P 1'
#
loop_
_entity.id
_entity.type
_entity.pdbx_description
1 polymer ?
#
loop_
_entity_poly.entity_id
_entity_poly.type
_entity_poly.pdbx_seq_one_letter_code
_entity_poly.pdbx_strand_id
1 'polypeptide(L)'
;WSKALQQAFEKHLARLTASANFLLSWVDNPEWHAFCHDFIPAAKVPSQYTMARHLIPQAVSELRTAVKQAVKGHESTLQADGWTGINNHHLLAFMITTQTKIHTVNVYDVSKERKTANKLLEKLEEVIKNVNDSWGSKVIAVVTDASGE
;
A
#
# COMPACT_ATOMS: atom_id res chain seq x y z
N TRP A 1 -16.77 18.00 -19.31
CA TRP A 1 -16.20 16.99 -18.39
C TRP A 1 -16.75 17.21 -17.00
N SER A 2 -17.43 16.23 -16.40
CA SER A 2 -18.05 16.40 -15.08
C SER A 2 -17.04 16.16 -13.95
N LYS A 3 -17.34 16.67 -12.75
CA LYS A 3 -16.51 16.42 -11.55
C LYS A 3 -16.39 14.92 -11.25
N ALA A 4 -17.49 14.18 -11.37
CA ALA A 4 -17.50 12.73 -11.14
C ALA A 4 -16.62 12.00 -12.16
N LEU A 5 -16.65 12.41 -13.42
CA LEU A 5 -15.82 11.82 -14.47
C LEU A 5 -14.33 12.11 -14.25
N GLN A 6 -13.99 13.33 -13.79
CA GLN A 6 -12.61 13.68 -13.42
C GLN A 6 -12.10 12.81 -12.27
N GLN A 7 -12.91 12.62 -11.22
CA GLN A 7 -12.55 11.78 -10.08
C GLN A 7 -12.36 10.32 -10.49
N ALA A 8 -13.22 9.80 -11.39
CA ALA A 8 -13.07 8.46 -11.94
C ALA A 8 -11.77 8.33 -12.74
N PHE A 9 -11.47 9.30 -13.60
CA PHE A 9 -10.22 9.36 -14.38
C PHE A 9 -8.98 9.34 -13.48
N GLU A 10 -8.91 10.23 -12.49
CA GLU A 10 -7.80 10.30 -11.53
C GLU A 10 -7.62 9.00 -10.74
N LYS A 11 -8.72 8.39 -10.31
CA LYS A 11 -8.71 7.09 -9.63
C LYS A 11 -8.18 5.97 -10.54
N HIS A 12 -8.56 5.97 -11.82
CA HIS A 12 -8.03 5.02 -12.79
C HIS A 12 -6.54 5.24 -13.04
N LEU A 13 -6.06 6.48 -13.12
CA LEU A 13 -4.63 6.77 -13.26
C LEU A 13 -3.81 6.29 -12.06
N ALA A 14 -4.29 6.49 -10.83
CA ALA A 14 -3.61 5.99 -9.64
C ALA A 14 -3.49 4.46 -9.66
N ARG A 15 -4.57 3.77 -10.04
CA ARG A 15 -4.59 2.31 -10.15
C ARG A 15 -3.70 1.80 -11.29
N LEU A 16 -3.75 2.44 -12.45
CA LEU A 16 -2.92 2.11 -13.62
C LEU A 16 -1.44 2.25 -13.28
N THR A 17 -1.07 3.35 -12.61
CA THR A 17 0.31 3.60 -12.16
C THR A 17 0.82 2.44 -11.32
N ALA A 18 0.03 1.99 -10.33
CA ALA A 18 0.39 0.88 -9.46
C ALA A 18 0.39 -0.48 -10.20
N SER A 19 -0.64 -0.77 -11.00
CA SER A 19 -0.77 -2.08 -11.67
C SER A 19 0.24 -2.30 -12.78
N ALA A 20 0.67 -1.22 -13.45
CA ALA A 20 1.67 -1.29 -14.52
C ALA A 20 3.10 -1.03 -14.01
N ASN A 21 3.28 -0.83 -12.70
CA ASN A 21 4.56 -0.51 -12.07
C ASN A 21 5.26 0.70 -12.73
N PHE A 22 4.49 1.75 -13.03
CA PHE A 22 5.03 2.97 -13.62
C PHE A 22 5.66 3.88 -12.58
N LEU A 23 6.78 4.51 -12.95
CA LEU A 23 7.36 5.62 -12.19
C LEU A 23 6.37 6.76 -12.13
N LEU A 24 6.17 7.39 -10.97
CA LEU A 24 5.17 8.45 -10.79
C LEU A 24 5.33 9.63 -11.76
N SER A 25 6.52 9.86 -12.28
CA SER A 25 6.82 10.88 -13.29
C SER A 25 6.18 10.62 -14.66
N TRP A 26 5.64 9.41 -14.90
CA TRP A 26 5.04 9.07 -16.20
C TRP A 26 3.87 10.00 -16.58
N VAL A 27 3.14 10.52 -15.59
CA VAL A 27 2.02 11.45 -15.82
C VAL A 27 2.46 12.83 -16.28
N ASP A 28 3.74 13.18 -16.12
CA ASP A 28 4.32 14.43 -16.61
C ASP A 28 4.99 14.26 -18.00
N ASN A 29 4.90 13.06 -18.60
CA ASN A 29 5.51 12.78 -19.90
C ASN A 29 4.82 13.58 -21.02
N PRO A 30 5.57 14.30 -21.89
CA PRO A 30 4.98 15.09 -22.98
C PRO A 30 4.11 14.30 -23.96
N GLU A 31 4.46 13.06 -24.29
CA GLU A 31 3.66 12.19 -25.17
C GLU A 31 2.34 11.78 -24.51
N TRP A 32 2.35 11.58 -23.20
CA TRP A 32 1.12 11.35 -22.43
C TRP A 32 0.22 12.60 -22.42
N HIS A 33 0.81 13.78 -22.27
CA HIS A 33 0.07 15.04 -22.39
C HIS A 33 -0.51 15.25 -23.80
N ALA A 34 0.27 14.96 -24.85
CA ALA A 34 -0.20 15.02 -26.23
C ALA A 34 -1.35 14.04 -26.48
N PHE A 35 -1.21 12.79 -26.01
CA PHE A 35 -2.29 11.80 -26.05
C PHE A 35 -3.56 12.30 -25.34
N CYS A 36 -3.43 12.86 -24.14
CA CYS A 36 -4.57 13.41 -23.41
C CYS A 36 -5.21 14.58 -24.14
N HIS A 37 -4.40 15.47 -24.71
CA HIS A 37 -4.87 16.59 -25.50
C HIS A 37 -5.68 16.14 -26.72
N ASP A 38 -5.20 15.14 -27.44
CA ASP A 38 -5.82 14.70 -28.70
C ASP A 38 -7.07 13.85 -28.48
N PHE A 39 -7.07 12.98 -27.46
CA PHE A 39 -8.14 11.99 -27.26
C PHE A 39 -9.09 12.31 -26.10
N ILE A 40 -8.65 13.07 -25.09
CA ILE A 40 -9.44 13.43 -23.91
C ILE A 40 -9.21 14.88 -23.45
N PRO A 41 -9.33 15.89 -24.34
CA PRO A 41 -8.90 17.27 -24.09
C PRO A 41 -9.57 17.95 -22.88
N ALA A 42 -10.73 17.46 -22.47
CA ALA A 42 -11.48 18.02 -21.34
C ALA A 42 -11.05 17.45 -19.97
N ALA A 43 -10.22 16.42 -19.95
CA ALA A 43 -9.66 15.83 -18.72
C ALA A 43 -8.50 16.69 -18.20
N LYS A 44 -8.44 16.90 -16.88
CA LYS A 44 -7.27 17.52 -16.25
C LYS A 44 -6.24 16.45 -15.94
N VAL A 45 -5.09 16.50 -16.59
CA VAL A 45 -3.98 15.57 -16.31
C VAL A 45 -3.33 15.93 -14.98
N PRO A 46 -3.25 15.01 -14.00
CA PRO A 46 -2.60 15.29 -12.73
C PRO A 46 -1.08 15.34 -12.90
N SER A 47 -0.42 16.19 -12.12
CA SER A 47 1.04 16.20 -12.04
C SER A 47 1.58 15.02 -11.22
N GLN A 48 2.87 14.70 -11.34
CA GLN A 48 3.55 13.74 -10.44
C GLN A 48 3.34 14.11 -8.97
N TYR A 49 3.39 15.39 -8.63
CA TYR A 49 3.16 15.87 -7.26
C TYR A 49 1.75 15.49 -6.78
N THR A 50 0.74 15.71 -7.62
CA THR A 50 -0.66 15.39 -7.31
C THR A 50 -0.85 13.88 -7.20
N MET A 51 -0.22 13.11 -8.09
CA MET A 51 -0.24 11.65 -8.06
C MET A 51 0.30 11.12 -6.73
N ALA A 52 1.48 11.58 -6.32
CA ALA A 52 2.18 11.13 -5.13
C ALA A 52 1.48 11.56 -3.83
N ARG A 53 1.00 12.80 -3.74
CA ARG A 53 0.50 13.41 -2.49
C ARG A 53 -0.99 13.21 -2.27
N HIS A 54 -1.77 12.98 -3.32
CA HIS A 54 -3.23 12.94 -3.23
C HIS A 54 -3.81 11.65 -3.81
N LEU A 55 -3.55 11.35 -5.09
CA LEU A 55 -4.29 10.30 -5.79
C LEU A 55 -3.94 8.89 -5.30
N ILE A 56 -2.64 8.59 -5.15
CA ILE A 56 -2.21 7.28 -4.61
C ILE A 56 -2.65 7.11 -3.15
N PRO A 57 -2.40 8.07 -2.23
CA PRO A 57 -2.88 7.95 -0.85
C PRO A 57 -4.40 7.76 -0.75
N GLN A 58 -5.18 8.47 -1.56
CA GLN A 58 -6.63 8.29 -1.60
C GLN A 58 -7.01 6.88 -2.08
N ALA A 59 -6.42 6.40 -3.17
CA ALA A 59 -6.67 5.06 -3.68
C ALA A 59 -6.32 3.98 -2.64
N VAL A 60 -5.19 4.14 -1.93
CA VAL A 60 -4.78 3.26 -0.83
C VAL A 60 -5.79 3.31 0.32
N SER A 61 -6.27 4.49 0.70
CA SER A 61 -7.28 4.65 1.77
C SER A 61 -8.60 3.94 1.44
N GLU A 62 -9.08 4.09 0.21
CA GLU A 62 -10.29 3.40 -0.28
C GLU A 62 -10.10 1.88 -0.27
N LEU A 63 -8.97 1.38 -0.79
CA LEU A 63 -8.65 -0.05 -0.81
C LEU A 63 -8.50 -0.60 0.61
N ARG A 64 -7.84 0.14 1.50
CA ARG A 64 -7.66 -0.26 2.91
C ARG A 64 -9.00 -0.33 3.64
N THR A 65 -9.93 0.57 3.34
CA THR A 65 -11.30 0.52 3.88
C THR A 65 -12.01 -0.74 3.43
N ALA A 66 -11.93 -1.09 2.14
CA ALA A 66 -12.53 -2.31 1.61
C ALA A 66 -11.90 -3.58 2.21
N VAL A 67 -10.57 -3.60 2.38
CA VAL A 67 -9.87 -4.71 3.04
C VAL A 67 -10.32 -4.87 4.49
N LYS A 68 -10.37 -3.79 5.27
CA LYS A 68 -10.86 -3.83 6.66
C LYS A 68 -12.27 -4.40 6.75
N GLN A 69 -13.17 -4.00 5.84
CA GLN A 69 -14.51 -4.55 5.78
C GLN A 69 -14.52 -6.05 5.46
N ALA A 70 -13.67 -6.49 4.53
CA ALA A 70 -13.58 -7.90 4.14
C ALA A 70 -13.04 -8.81 5.25
N VAL A 71 -12.06 -8.35 6.02
CA VAL A 71 -11.43 -9.17 7.06
C VAL A 71 -12.14 -9.11 8.42
N LYS A 72 -13.00 -8.11 8.65
CA LYS A 72 -13.68 -7.90 9.93
C LYS A 72 -14.49 -9.14 10.34
N GLY A 73 -14.32 -9.57 11.58
CA GLY A 73 -14.97 -10.75 12.16
C GLY A 73 -14.33 -12.09 11.80
N HIS A 74 -13.31 -12.10 10.94
CA HIS A 74 -12.60 -13.31 10.55
C HIS A 74 -11.28 -13.47 11.31
N GLU A 75 -10.83 -14.71 11.44
CA GLU A 75 -9.50 -15.04 11.95
C GLU A 75 -8.44 -14.88 10.86
N SER A 76 -7.25 -14.43 11.25
CA SER A 76 -6.15 -14.13 10.35
C SER A 76 -4.83 -14.71 10.85
N THR A 77 -4.00 -15.14 9.89
CA THR A 77 -2.59 -15.43 10.14
C THR A 77 -1.79 -14.18 9.79
N LEU A 78 -1.04 -13.64 10.76
CA LEU A 78 -0.09 -12.56 10.53
C LEU A 78 1.20 -13.14 9.95
N GLN A 79 1.77 -12.44 8.97
CA GLN A 79 3.04 -12.76 8.35
C GLN A 79 3.95 -11.55 8.50
N ALA A 80 5.20 -11.77 8.89
CA ALA A 80 6.24 -10.76 8.91
C ALA A 80 7.39 -11.19 7.99
N ASP A 81 7.85 -10.26 7.16
CA ASP A 81 8.96 -10.48 6.22
C ASP A 81 9.87 -9.24 6.20
N GLY A 82 11.17 -9.47 6.37
CA GLY A 82 12.18 -8.43 6.45
C GLY A 82 13.20 -8.56 5.33
N TRP A 83 13.43 -7.49 4.57
CA TRP A 83 14.45 -7.48 3.52
C TRP A 83 15.29 -6.21 3.56
N THR A 84 16.51 -6.33 3.04
CA THR A 84 17.43 -5.21 2.85
C THR A 84 17.57 -4.93 1.36
N GLY A 85 17.18 -3.73 0.94
CA GLY A 85 17.38 -3.30 -0.44
C GLY A 85 18.85 -3.03 -0.75
N ILE A 86 19.20 -3.01 -2.05
CA ILE A 86 20.55 -2.65 -2.54
C ILE A 86 20.95 -1.22 -2.10
N ASN A 87 19.97 -0.37 -1.83
CA ASN A 87 20.15 0.98 -1.27
C ASN A 87 20.38 0.98 0.25
N ASN A 88 20.60 -0.18 0.88
CA ASN A 88 20.75 -0.36 2.32
C ASN A 88 19.53 0.08 3.15
N HIS A 89 18.34 0.11 2.54
CA HIS A 89 17.12 0.31 3.29
C HIS A 89 16.64 -1.03 3.84
N HIS A 90 16.46 -1.10 5.16
CA HIS A 90 15.89 -2.26 5.84
C HIS A 90 14.39 -2.05 5.97
N LEU A 91 13.61 -2.88 5.29
CA LEU A 91 12.16 -2.82 5.29
C LEU A 91 11.58 -4.04 6.01
N LEU A 92 10.57 -3.80 6.83
CA LEU A 92 9.83 -4.84 7.54
C LEU A 92 8.35 -4.77 7.12
N ALA A 93 7.91 -5.74 6.32
CA ALA A 93 6.52 -5.85 5.89
C ALA A 93 5.73 -6.75 6.83
N PHE A 94 4.48 -6.34 7.03
CA PHE A 94 3.46 -7.13 7.72
C PHE A 94 2.27 -7.33 6.80
N MET A 95 1.84 -8.58 6.69
CA MET A 95 0.69 -9.00 5.88
C MET A 95 -0.20 -9.91 6.70
N ILE A 96 -1.51 -9.91 6.42
CA ILE A 96 -2.41 -10.92 6.96
C ILE A 96 -2.93 -11.80 5.85
N THR A 97 -3.04 -13.09 6.14
CA THR A 97 -3.83 -14.02 5.33
C THR A 97 -5.17 -14.25 6.01
N THR A 98 -6.25 -13.88 5.34
CA THR A 98 -7.64 -14.03 5.79
C THR A 98 -8.45 -14.63 4.66
N GLN A 99 -9.20 -15.71 4.92
CA GLN A 99 -10.03 -16.36 3.90
C GLN A 99 -9.28 -16.61 2.58
N THR A 100 -8.06 -17.17 2.65
CA THR A 100 -7.19 -17.46 1.49
C THR A 100 -6.69 -16.26 0.68
N LYS A 101 -6.90 -15.03 1.16
CA LYS A 101 -6.42 -13.80 0.52
C LYS A 101 -5.37 -13.13 1.39
N ILE A 102 -4.33 -12.62 0.75
CA ILE A 102 -3.24 -11.90 1.41
C ILE A 102 -3.52 -10.39 1.34
N HIS A 103 -3.35 -9.70 2.45
CA HIS A 103 -3.53 -8.26 2.57
C HIS A 103 -2.36 -7.61 3.29
N THR A 104 -1.72 -6.63 2.66
CA THR A 104 -0.65 -5.83 3.30
C THR A 104 -1.23 -4.95 4.40
N VAL A 105 -0.70 -5.07 5.61
CA VAL A 105 -1.07 -4.23 6.76
C VAL A 105 -0.20 -2.98 6.79
N ASN A 106 1.11 -3.16 6.80
CA ASN A 106 2.07 -2.07 6.82
C ASN A 106 3.45 -2.52 6.31
N VAL A 107 4.26 -1.54 5.88
CA VAL A 107 5.68 -1.73 5.59
C VAL A 107 6.43 -0.63 6.34
N TYR A 108 7.26 -1.02 7.29
CA TYR A 108 8.06 -0.09 8.08
C TYR A 108 9.45 0.04 7.46
N ASP A 109 9.93 1.27 7.36
CA ASP A 109 11.35 1.55 7.13
C ASP A 109 12.06 1.55 8.49
N VAL A 110 12.80 0.48 8.75
CA VAL A 110 13.56 0.24 9.99
C VAL A 110 15.07 0.41 9.77
N SER A 111 15.48 1.11 8.71
CA SER A 111 16.89 1.29 8.34
C SER A 111 17.75 1.93 9.42
N LYS A 112 17.13 2.67 10.35
CA LYS A 112 17.79 3.35 11.47
C LYS A 112 17.68 2.59 12.79
N GLU A 113 16.99 1.45 12.79
CA GLU A 113 16.77 0.63 13.98
C GLU A 113 17.75 -0.55 13.99
N ARG A 114 18.13 -1.02 15.19
CA ARG A 114 18.92 -2.25 15.29
C ARG A 114 18.01 -3.46 15.07
N LYS A 115 18.42 -4.33 14.16
CA LYS A 115 17.82 -5.65 13.94
C LYS A 115 18.02 -6.52 15.19
N THR A 116 16.99 -6.59 16.03
CA THR A 116 17.00 -7.36 17.27
C THR A 116 15.66 -8.05 17.48
N ALA A 117 15.66 -9.25 18.06
CA ALA A 117 14.43 -9.99 18.36
C ALA A 117 13.41 -9.18 19.19
N ASN A 118 13.88 -8.37 20.15
CA ASN A 118 13.02 -7.51 20.97
C ASN A 118 12.33 -6.43 20.13
N LYS A 119 13.04 -5.83 19.17
CA LYS A 119 12.45 -4.81 18.27
C LYS A 119 11.43 -5.41 17.32
N LEU A 120 11.70 -6.61 16.79
CA LEU A 120 10.73 -7.33 15.99
C LEU A 120 9.48 -7.66 16.80
N LEU A 121 9.63 -8.12 18.06
CA LEU A 121 8.52 -8.41 18.96
C LEU A 121 7.66 -7.17 19.22
N GLU A 122 8.26 -6.02 19.53
CA GLU A 122 7.54 -4.75 19.72
C GLU A 122 6.68 -4.40 18.49
N LYS A 123 7.23 -4.56 17.27
CA LYS A 123 6.51 -4.30 16.02
C LYS A 123 5.40 -5.31 15.76
N LEU A 124 5.64 -6.59 16.04
CA LEU A 124 4.62 -7.63 15.96
C LEU A 124 3.43 -7.32 16.86
N GLU A 125 3.68 -6.96 18.13
CA GLU A 125 2.63 -6.61 19.09
C GLU A 125 1.83 -5.38 18.64
N GLU A 126 2.51 -4.34 18.14
CA GLU A 126 1.88 -3.14 17.57
C GLU A 126 0.92 -3.51 16.42
N VAL A 127 1.38 -4.36 15.50
CA VAL A 127 0.62 -4.78 14.32
C VAL A 127 -0.53 -5.71 14.71
N ILE A 128 -0.32 -6.67 15.62
CA ILE A 128 -1.36 -7.56 16.13
C ILE A 128 -2.48 -6.73 16.76
N LYS A 129 -2.14 -5.77 17.61
CA LYS A 129 -3.10 -4.86 18.23
C LYS A 129 -3.88 -4.06 17.18
N ASN A 130 -3.20 -3.50 16.18
CA ASN A 130 -3.86 -2.76 15.11
C ASN A 130 -4.83 -3.64 14.29
N VAL A 131 -4.46 -4.87 13.96
CA VAL A 131 -5.32 -5.80 13.21
C VAL A 131 -6.53 -6.22 14.06
N ASN A 132 -6.31 -6.58 15.32
CA ASN A 132 -7.38 -6.94 16.24
C ASN A 132 -8.35 -5.78 16.48
N ASP A 133 -7.84 -4.62 16.86
CA ASP A 133 -8.66 -3.50 17.34
C ASP A 133 -9.21 -2.66 16.19
N SER A 134 -8.37 -2.32 15.19
CA SER A 134 -8.72 -1.36 14.14
C SER A 134 -9.22 -2.00 12.85
N TRP A 135 -8.82 -3.24 12.55
CA TRP A 135 -9.34 -3.99 11.40
C TRP A 135 -10.47 -4.94 11.83
N GLY A 136 -10.56 -5.26 13.12
CA GLY A 136 -11.59 -6.14 13.67
C GLY A 136 -11.39 -7.61 13.25
N SER A 137 -10.15 -8.00 12.92
CA SER A 137 -9.80 -9.37 12.56
C SER A 137 -8.89 -9.96 13.63
N LYS A 138 -9.22 -11.16 14.13
CA LYS A 138 -8.47 -11.79 15.21
C LYS A 138 -7.23 -12.47 14.65
N VAL A 139 -6.04 -12.02 15.04
CA VAL A 139 -4.80 -12.74 14.73
C VAL A 139 -4.72 -14.01 15.57
N ILE A 140 -4.61 -15.17 14.92
CA ILE A 140 -4.56 -16.50 15.57
C ILE A 140 -3.21 -17.21 15.42
N ALA A 141 -2.38 -16.75 14.49
CA ALA A 141 -1.06 -17.29 14.22
C ALA A 141 -0.14 -16.20 13.69
N VAL A 142 1.16 -16.36 13.91
CA VAL A 142 2.23 -15.52 13.35
C VAL A 142 3.19 -16.43 12.59
N VAL A 143 3.56 -16.02 11.38
CA VAL A 143 4.55 -16.69 10.54
C VAL A 143 5.65 -15.70 10.22
N THR A 144 6.89 -16.08 10.51
CA THR A 144 8.10 -15.32 10.15
C THR A 144 9.05 -16.26 9.44
N ASP A 145 10.00 -15.72 8.69
CA ASP A 145 11.15 -16.50 8.27
C ASP A 145 12.06 -16.81 9.48
N ALA A 146 13.02 -17.70 9.28
CA ALA A 146 14.06 -17.99 10.26
C ALA A 146 15.17 -16.93 10.17
N SER A 147 14.81 -15.66 10.20
CA SER A 147 15.79 -14.58 10.19
C SER A 147 16.59 -14.60 11.50
N GLY A 148 17.90 -14.39 11.41
CA GLY A 148 18.71 -14.05 12.57
C GLY A 148 18.37 -12.62 12.98
N GLU A 149 17.49 -12.47 13.95
CA GLU A 149 17.27 -11.25 14.74
C GLU A 149 18.06 -11.28 16.04
#